data_AF-A0A949XAX9-F1
#
_entry.id   AF-A0A949XAX9-F1
#
_cell.length_a   1.000
_cell.length_b   1.000
_cell.length_c   1.000
_cell.angle_alpha   90.00
_cell.angle_beta   90.00
_cell.angle_gamma   90.00
#
_symmetry.space_group_name_H-M   'P 1'
#
loop_
_entity.id
_entity.type
_entity.pdbx_description
1 polymer ?
#
loop_
_entity_poly.entity_id
_entity_poly.type
_entity_poly.pdbx_seq_one_letter_code
_entity_poly.pdbx_strand_id
1 'polypeptide(L)'
;MKVVYRLLVVGILIALMPSLGIAQQTDFSEMNSWLQMSANQGTIPVGTKITMSNWQQYQAFMPLGMIKLFQGTYGWKMPADIEMDVGPSHEGGNLPSGWVEATEKYGPQTSVRTLPNGH
;
A
#
# COMPACT_ATOMS: atom_id res chain seq x y z
N MET A 1 15.36 5.36 54.63
CA MET A 1 14.53 4.39 53.87
C MET A 1 13.70 5.02 52.74
N LYS A 2 13.03 6.17 52.93
CA LYS A 2 12.21 6.81 51.87
C LYS A 2 12.97 7.23 50.60
N VAL A 3 14.23 7.63 50.70
CA VAL A 3 15.06 8.07 49.56
C VAL A 3 15.50 6.90 48.68
N VAL A 4 15.86 5.77 49.30
CA VAL A 4 16.25 4.54 48.60
C VAL A 4 15.07 3.92 47.85
N TYR A 5 13.87 3.97 48.45
CA TYR A 5 12.64 3.54 47.79
C TYR A 5 12.28 4.41 46.57
N ARG A 6 12.49 5.73 46.66
CA ARG A 6 12.26 6.65 45.53
C ARG A 6 13.24 6.42 44.38
N LEU A 7 14.50 6.12 44.67
CA LEU A 7 15.50 5.79 43.64
C LEU A 7 15.22 4.44 42.98
N LEU A 8 14.72 3.45 43.73
CA LEU A 8 14.28 2.15 43.18
C LEU A 8 13.07 2.29 42.25
N VAL A 9 12.07 3.11 42.62
CA VAL A 9 10.88 3.33 41.78
C VAL A 9 11.21 4.06 40.48
N VAL A 10 12.14 5.03 40.51
CA VAL A 10 12.61 5.73 39.30
C VAL A 10 13.42 4.79 38.40
N GLY A 11 14.25 3.92 38.96
CA GLY A 11 14.99 2.91 38.19
C GLY A 11 14.09 1.90 37.47
N ILE A 12 12.99 1.48 38.12
CA ILE A 12 11.98 0.58 37.52
C ILE A 12 11.18 1.30 36.43
N LEU A 13 10.83 2.58 36.62
CA LEU A 13 10.13 3.38 35.59
C LEU A 13 10.99 3.61 34.34
N ILE A 14 12.29 3.81 34.46
CA ILE A 14 13.21 3.97 33.31
C ILE A 14 13.44 2.62 32.60
N ALA A 15 13.52 1.52 33.35
CA ALA A 15 13.66 0.18 32.76
C ALA A 15 12.39 -0.30 32.03
N LEU A 16 11.22 0.26 32.34
CA LEU A 16 9.94 -0.02 31.65
C LEU A 16 9.67 0.90 30.45
N MET A 17 10.48 1.94 30.22
CA MET A 17 10.35 2.88 29.09
C MET A 17 10.92 2.44 27.71
N PRO A 18 11.64 1.31 27.50
CA PRO A 18 12.07 0.97 26.14
C PRO A 18 10.93 0.55 25.21
N SER A 19 9.71 0.31 25.72
CA SER A 19 8.57 -0.17 24.91
C SER A 19 7.90 0.91 24.05
N LEU A 20 8.25 2.18 24.20
CA LEU A 20 7.75 3.28 23.36
C LEU A 20 8.69 3.65 22.20
N GLY A 21 9.89 3.08 22.14
CA GLY A 21 10.95 3.46 21.19
C GLY A 21 10.98 2.69 19.86
N ILE A 22 10.18 1.62 19.71
CA ILE A 22 10.04 0.93 18.41
C ILE A 22 8.76 1.41 17.74
N ALA A 23 8.73 2.69 17.38
CA ALA A 23 8.00 3.07 16.18
C ALA A 23 8.77 2.41 15.04
N GLN A 24 8.26 1.28 14.55
CA GLN A 24 8.83 0.59 13.39
C GLN A 24 9.04 1.63 12.29
N GLN A 25 10.29 1.86 11.88
CA GLN A 25 10.55 2.52 10.60
C GLN A 25 9.84 1.67 9.57
N THR A 26 8.76 2.18 8.99
CA THR A 26 8.07 1.49 7.91
C THR A 26 9.04 1.40 6.75
N ASP A 27 9.44 0.18 6.41
CA ASP A 27 10.29 -0.07 5.26
C ASP A 27 9.47 0.10 3.97
N PHE A 28 9.81 1.13 3.20
CA PHE A 28 9.19 1.45 1.91
C PHE A 28 10.07 1.03 0.72
N SER A 29 11.15 0.29 0.93
CA SER A 29 12.07 -0.14 -0.14
C SER A 29 11.34 -0.90 -1.25
N GLU A 30 10.50 -1.88 -0.89
CA GLU A 30 9.72 -2.66 -1.85
C GLU A 30 8.70 -1.79 -2.62
N MET A 31 8.06 -0.84 -1.92
CA MET A 31 7.14 0.11 -2.54
C MET A 31 7.87 0.98 -3.57
N ASN A 32 9.06 1.47 -3.23
CA ASN A 32 9.88 2.27 -4.12
C ASN A 32 10.33 1.46 -5.36
N SER A 33 10.75 0.21 -5.18
CA SER A 33 11.07 -0.68 -6.30
C SER A 33 9.86 -0.95 -7.19
N TRP A 34 8.69 -1.17 -6.60
CA TRP A 34 7.44 -1.33 -7.34
C TRP A 34 7.10 -0.07 -8.14
N LEU A 35 7.19 1.12 -7.53
CA LEU A 35 6.95 2.41 -8.21
C LEU A 35 7.88 2.61 -9.40
N GLN A 36 9.16 2.24 -9.26
CA GLN A 36 10.14 2.35 -10.35
C GLN A 36 9.82 1.38 -11.50
N MET A 37 9.42 0.15 -11.17
CA MET A 37 9.02 -0.86 -12.16
C MET A 37 7.73 -0.46 -12.89
N SER A 38 6.73 0.04 -12.16
CA SER A 38 5.43 0.43 -12.72
C SER A 38 5.50 1.73 -13.51
N ALA A 39 6.42 2.65 -13.18
CA ALA A 39 6.53 3.95 -13.85
C ALA A 39 6.71 3.86 -15.39
N ASN A 40 7.29 2.77 -15.89
CA ASN A 40 7.52 2.55 -17.32
C ASN A 40 6.73 1.35 -17.86
N GLN A 41 5.60 1.02 -17.24
CA GLN A 41 4.71 -0.03 -17.74
C GLN A 41 4.17 0.35 -19.13
N GLY A 42 4.28 -0.59 -20.08
CA GLY A 42 3.79 -0.40 -21.45
C GLY A 42 2.28 -0.61 -21.55
N THR A 43 1.83 -1.35 -22.56
CA THR A 43 0.45 -1.81 -22.69
C THR A 43 0.38 -3.33 -22.65
N ILE A 44 -0.72 -3.86 -22.12
CA ILE A 44 -1.01 -5.29 -22.11
C ILE A 44 -2.20 -5.57 -23.05
N PRO A 45 -2.11 -6.53 -23.99
CA PRO A 45 -3.22 -6.83 -24.89
C PRO A 45 -4.45 -7.36 -24.14
N VAL A 46 -5.64 -6.90 -24.56
CA VAL A 46 -6.91 -7.46 -24.09
C VAL A 46 -7.00 -8.94 -24.48
N GLY A 47 -7.51 -9.78 -23.57
CA GLY A 47 -7.56 -11.23 -23.73
C GLY A 47 -6.29 -11.95 -23.29
N THR A 48 -5.27 -11.23 -22.81
CA THR A 48 -4.11 -11.86 -22.16
C THR A 48 -4.56 -12.63 -20.93
N LYS A 49 -4.09 -13.87 -20.79
CA LYS A 49 -4.31 -14.72 -19.62
C LYS A 49 -3.09 -14.70 -18.71
N ILE A 50 -3.25 -14.14 -17.52
CA ILE A 50 -2.20 -14.14 -16.48
C ILE A 50 -2.44 -15.34 -15.57
N THR A 51 -1.42 -16.17 -15.40
CA THR A 51 -1.47 -17.44 -14.67
C THR A 51 -0.28 -17.57 -13.72
N MET A 52 -0.27 -18.63 -12.90
CA MET A 52 0.88 -18.93 -12.03
C MET A 52 2.21 -19.13 -12.78
N SER A 53 2.18 -19.48 -14.07
CA SER A 53 3.40 -19.73 -14.85
C SER A 53 3.98 -18.47 -15.51
N ASN A 54 3.18 -17.44 -15.73
CA ASN A 54 3.59 -16.26 -16.51
C ASN A 54 3.48 -14.91 -15.79
N TRP A 55 2.87 -14.87 -14.59
CA TRP A 55 2.61 -13.62 -13.85
C TRP A 55 3.85 -12.73 -13.67
N GLN A 56 5.04 -13.32 -13.59
CA GLN A 56 6.31 -12.58 -13.46
C GLN A 56 6.54 -11.61 -14.62
N GLN A 57 6.10 -11.97 -15.82
CA GLN A 57 6.22 -11.13 -17.03
C GLN A 57 5.31 -9.89 -16.96
N TYR A 58 4.28 -9.94 -16.12
CA TYR A 58 3.25 -8.91 -16.02
C TYR A 58 3.29 -8.15 -14.69
N GLN A 59 4.35 -8.32 -13.89
CA GLN A 59 4.52 -7.66 -12.59
C GLN A 59 4.36 -6.13 -12.66
N ALA A 60 4.90 -5.50 -13.71
CA ALA A 60 4.79 -4.05 -13.90
C ALA A 60 3.34 -3.57 -14.01
N PHE A 61 2.40 -4.43 -14.43
CA PHE A 61 0.98 -4.10 -14.58
C PHE A 61 0.15 -4.46 -13.34
N MET A 62 0.77 -5.04 -12.31
CA MET A 62 0.09 -5.51 -11.11
C MET A 62 0.38 -4.62 -9.91
N PRO A 63 -0.62 -4.36 -9.04
CA PRO A 63 -0.37 -3.77 -7.74
C PRO A 63 0.58 -4.64 -6.92
N LEU A 64 1.42 -4.02 -6.09
CA LEU A 64 2.39 -4.72 -5.23
C LEU A 64 1.74 -5.84 -4.40
N GLY A 65 0.55 -5.60 -3.85
CA GLY A 65 -0.19 -6.63 -3.11
C GLY A 65 -0.50 -7.87 -3.95
N MET A 66 -0.90 -7.69 -5.22
CA MET A 66 -1.21 -8.80 -6.11
C MET A 66 0.03 -9.61 -6.48
N ILE A 67 1.16 -8.93 -6.70
CA ILE A 67 2.47 -9.58 -6.86
C ILE A 67 2.77 -10.49 -5.66
N LYS A 68 2.56 -10.01 -4.43
CA LYS A 68 2.78 -10.80 -3.22
C LYS A 68 1.85 -12.01 -3.10
N LEU A 69 0.62 -11.91 -3.60
CA LEU A 69 -0.31 -13.04 -3.65
C LEU A 69 0.17 -14.13 -4.61
N PHE A 70 0.69 -13.75 -5.79
CA PHE A 70 1.29 -14.69 -6.73
C PHE A 70 2.62 -15.27 -6.23
N GLN A 71 3.41 -14.51 -5.47
CA GLN A 71 4.62 -15.01 -4.80
C GLN A 71 4.29 -16.01 -3.66
N GLY A 72 3.09 -15.93 -3.10
CA GLY A 72 2.67 -16.77 -1.98
C GLY A 72 3.39 -16.43 -0.66
N THR A 73 3.86 -15.19 -0.50
CA THR A 73 4.61 -14.74 0.69
C THR A 73 3.75 -14.71 1.95
N TYR A 74 2.44 -14.48 1.81
CA TYR A 74 1.51 -14.33 2.92
C TYR A 74 0.61 -15.57 3.07
N GLY A 75 -0.09 -15.66 4.21
CA GLY A 75 -1.01 -16.78 4.47
C GLY A 75 -2.12 -16.91 3.42
N TRP A 76 -2.55 -15.79 2.84
CA TRP A 76 -3.41 -15.76 1.64
C TRP A 76 -2.55 -15.70 0.38
N LYS A 77 -2.81 -16.60 -0.57
CA LYS A 77 -2.04 -16.77 -1.82
C LYS A 77 -2.94 -17.16 -2.98
N MET A 78 -2.45 -16.99 -4.19
CA MET A 78 -3.17 -17.43 -5.38
C MET A 78 -3.25 -18.97 -5.45
N PRO A 79 -4.39 -19.53 -5.88
CA PRO A 79 -4.50 -20.95 -6.17
C PRO A 79 -3.68 -21.29 -7.42
N ALA A 80 -3.29 -22.57 -7.56
CA ALA A 80 -2.36 -23.00 -8.61
C ALA A 80 -2.94 -22.88 -10.04
N ASP A 81 -4.26 -22.98 -10.14
CA ASP A 81 -5.06 -22.96 -11.37
C ASP A 81 -5.66 -21.58 -11.66
N ILE A 82 -5.17 -20.51 -11.01
CA ILE A 82 -5.66 -19.16 -11.27
C ILE A 82 -5.41 -18.77 -12.73
N GLU A 83 -6.45 -18.24 -13.35
CA GLU A 83 -6.38 -17.50 -14.60
C GLU A 83 -7.03 -16.13 -14.39
N MET A 84 -6.28 -15.08 -14.69
CA MET A 84 -6.78 -13.71 -14.68
C MET A 84 -6.82 -13.19 -16.11
N ASP A 85 -8.04 -12.96 -16.60
CA ASP A 85 -8.27 -12.41 -17.93
C ASP A 85 -8.10 -10.89 -17.92
N VAL A 86 -7.29 -10.39 -18.84
CA VAL A 86 -7.10 -8.95 -19.05
C VAL A 86 -8.23 -8.41 -19.90
N GLY A 87 -9.11 -7.63 -19.29
CA GLY A 87 -10.22 -6.94 -19.96
C GLY A 87 -9.82 -5.61 -20.61
N PRO A 88 -10.75 -4.98 -21.35
CA PRO A 88 -10.58 -3.61 -21.83
C PRO A 88 -10.37 -2.60 -20.70
N SER A 89 -9.58 -1.56 -20.96
CA SER A 89 -9.46 -0.42 -20.03
C SER A 89 -10.77 0.36 -19.97
N HIS A 90 -11.27 0.61 -18.77
CA HIS A 90 -12.44 1.45 -18.54
C HIS A 90 -12.02 2.78 -17.93
N GLU A 91 -12.14 3.87 -18.70
CA GLU A 91 -11.95 5.22 -18.18
C GLU A 91 -13.05 5.54 -17.16
N GLY A 92 -12.68 6.07 -15.99
CA GLY A 92 -13.64 6.46 -14.95
C GLY A 92 -14.18 5.32 -14.07
N GLY A 93 -13.84 4.06 -14.36
CA GLY A 93 -14.28 2.90 -13.56
C GLY A 93 -15.80 2.78 -13.39
N ASN A 94 -16.24 1.86 -12.52
CA ASN A 94 -17.65 1.74 -12.12
C ASN A 94 -17.94 2.69 -10.94
N LEU A 95 -17.79 4.00 -11.13
CA LEU A 95 -18.13 4.96 -10.09
C LEU A 95 -19.66 5.02 -9.93
N PRO A 96 -20.20 4.91 -8.70
CA PRO A 96 -21.63 5.12 -8.47
C PRO A 96 -22.05 6.51 -8.93
N SER A 97 -23.22 6.64 -9.57
CA SER A 97 -23.70 7.94 -10.09
C SER A 97 -23.75 9.03 -9.01
N GLY A 98 -24.17 8.68 -7.79
CA GLY A 98 -24.19 9.62 -6.66
C GLY A 98 -22.80 10.12 -6.26
N TRP A 99 -21.74 9.33 -6.47
CA TRP A 99 -20.36 9.77 -6.25
C TRP A 99 -19.94 10.81 -7.29
N VAL A 100 -20.28 10.57 -8.56
CA VAL A 100 -19.98 11.48 -9.67
C VAL A 100 -20.71 12.80 -9.48
N GLU A 101 -22.04 12.75 -9.25
CA GLU A 101 -22.88 13.93 -9.05
C GLU A 101 -22.44 14.77 -7.85
N ALA A 102 -22.10 14.12 -6.72
CA ALA A 102 -21.60 14.81 -5.54
C ALA A 102 -20.23 15.45 -5.81
N THR A 103 -19.33 14.74 -6.49
CA THR A 103 -18.01 15.25 -6.84
C THR A 103 -18.12 16.48 -7.74
N GLU A 104 -19.00 16.46 -8.74
CA GLU A 104 -19.25 17.60 -9.64
C GLU A 104 -19.87 18.79 -8.88
N LYS A 105 -20.85 18.54 -8.01
CA LYS A 105 -21.56 19.59 -7.26
C LYS A 105 -20.69 20.28 -6.21
N TYR A 106 -19.86 19.51 -5.50
CA TYR A 106 -19.13 19.99 -4.32
C TYR A 106 -17.63 20.17 -4.57
N GLY A 107 -17.06 19.60 -5.64
CA GLY A 107 -15.64 19.68 -5.97
C GLY A 107 -15.07 21.11 -5.98
N PRO A 108 -15.74 22.11 -6.58
CA PRO A 108 -15.25 23.50 -6.59
C PRO A 108 -15.16 24.15 -5.20
N GLN A 109 -15.76 23.57 -4.17
CA GLN A 109 -15.76 24.10 -2.81
C GLN A 109 -14.47 23.74 -2.05
N THR A 110 -13.69 22.80 -2.57
CA THR A 110 -12.43 22.37 -1.97
C THR A 110 -11.26 22.79 -2.85
N SER A 111 -10.21 23.31 -2.23
CA SER A 111 -8.95 23.62 -2.91
C SER A 111 -7.79 23.08 -2.09
N VAL A 112 -6.84 22.45 -2.77
CA VAL A 112 -5.55 22.10 -2.15
C VAL A 112 -4.71 23.37 -2.14
N ARG A 113 -4.21 23.77 -0.98
CA ARG A 113 -3.28 24.89 -0.84
C ARG A 113 -1.99 24.38 -0.24
N THR A 114 -0.88 24.66 -0.91
CA THR A 114 0.45 24.39 -0.36
C THR A 114 0.68 25.31 0.84
N LEU A 115 0.94 24.71 2.00
CA LEU A 115 1.33 25.45 3.19
C LEU A 115 2.79 25.93 3.05
N PRO A 116 3.21 26.99 3.77
CA PRO A 116 4.59 27.49 3.73
C PRO A 116 5.67 26.46 4.08
N ASN A 117 5.29 25.37 4.76
CA ASN A 117 6.16 24.26 5.14
C ASN A 117 6.15 23.09 4.13
N GLY A 118 5.47 23.23 2.98
CA GLY A 118 5.47 22.22 1.91
C GLY A 118 4.51 21.04 2.12
N HIS A 119 3.58 21.14 3.07
CA HIS A 119 2.46 20.20 3.24
C HIS A 119 1.21 20.67 2.51
#